data_AF-A0A830EX27-F1
#
_entry.id   AF-A0A830EX27-F1
#
_cell.length_a   1.000
_cell.length_b   1.000
_cell.length_c   1.000
_cell.angle_alpha   90.00
_cell.angle_beta   90.00
_cell.angle_gamma   90.00
#
_symmetry.space_group_name_H-M   'P 1'
#
loop_
_entity.id
_entity.type
_entity.pdbx_description
1 polymer ?
#
loop_
_entity_poly.entity_id
_entity_poly.type
_entity_poly.pdbx_seq_one_letter_code
_entity_poly.pdbx_strand_id
1 'polypeptide(L)' 'MVQSPDPAFTASEVGDEFDKTRQWGHQQLQKLESSEYVDSKNPGGNSRFYWVTDEGRQYLSETRET' A
#
# COMPACT_ATOMS: atom_id res chain seq x y z
N MET A 1 3.02 2.78 24.47
CA MET A 1 1.70 2.63 23.82
C MET A 1 1.98 2.02 22.47
N VAL A 2 1.53 0.79 22.19
CA VAL A 2 1.75 0.17 20.89
C VAL A 2 0.81 0.89 19.91
N GLN A 3 1.37 1.75 19.05
CA GLN A 3 0.62 2.22 17.90
C GLN A 3 0.39 0.96 17.05
N SER A 4 -0.87 0.52 16.97
CA SER A 4 -1.24 -0.54 16.03
C SER A 4 -0.71 -0.11 14.67
N PRO A 5 0.20 -0.88 14.03
CA PRO A 5 0.64 -0.53 12.70
C PRO A 5 -0.63 -0.46 11.84
N ASP A 6 -0.78 0.64 11.11
CA ASP A 6 -1.83 0.85 10.12
C ASP A 6 -2.09 -0.47 9.35
N PRO A 7 -3.35 -0.74 8.95
CA PRO A 7 -3.70 -1.97 8.24
C PRO A 7 -2.71 -2.18 7.09
N ALA A 8 -1.82 -3.15 7.26
CA ALA A 8 -0.80 -3.45 6.28
C ALA A 8 -1.42 -4.39 5.26
N PHE A 9 -1.32 -4.04 3.99
CA PHE A 9 -1.90 -4.81 2.89
C PHE A 9 -0.82 -5.46 2.03
N THR A 10 -1.21 -6.51 1.35
CA THR A 10 -0.36 -7.25 0.42
C THR A 10 -0.82 -7.02 -1.02
N ALA A 11 0.07 -7.31 -1.97
CA ALA A 11 -0.25 -7.25 -3.39
C ALA A 11 -1.41 -8.19 -3.82
N SER A 12 -1.63 -9.27 -3.07
CA SER A 12 -2.76 -10.18 -3.32
C SER A 12 -4.07 -9.53 -2.90
N GLU A 13 -4.14 -8.95 -1.70
CA GLU A 13 -5.34 -8.25 -1.20
C GLU A 13 -5.73 -7.07 -2.10
N VAL A 14 -4.75 -6.30 -2.60
CA VAL A 14 -4.99 -5.24 -3.59
C VAL A 14 -5.44 -5.80 -4.93
N GLY A 15 -5.00 -6.99 -5.32
CA GLY A 15 -5.50 -7.65 -6.52
C GLY A 15 -6.97 -8.02 -6.37
N ASP A 16 -7.29 -8.75 -5.30
CA ASP A 16 -8.64 -9.21 -4.98
C ASP A 16 -9.65 -8.06 -4.92
N GLU A 17 -9.34 -6.97 -4.23
CA GLU A 17 -10.25 -5.82 -4.06
C GLU A 17 -10.67 -5.15 -5.38
N PHE A 18 -9.84 -5.27 -6.42
CA PHE A 18 -10.11 -4.68 -7.73
C PHE A 18 -10.49 -5.71 -8.80
N ASP A 19 -10.76 -6.97 -8.40
CA ASP A 19 -10.96 -8.10 -9.31
C ASP A 19 -9.81 -8.23 -10.33
N LYS A 20 -8.58 -8.05 -9.85
CA LYS A 20 -7.33 -8.12 -10.63
C LYS A 20 -6.39 -9.19 -10.08
N THR A 21 -5.33 -9.47 -10.85
CA THR A 21 -4.32 -10.42 -10.43
C THR A 21 -3.40 -9.82 -9.37
N ARG A 22 -2.79 -10.68 -8.54
CA ARG A 22 -1.70 -10.30 -7.63
C ARG A 22 -0.59 -9.51 -8.33
N GLN A 23 -0.25 -9.88 -9.57
CA GLN A 23 0.78 -9.17 -10.35
C GLN A 23 0.38 -7.72 -10.63
N TRP A 24 -0.89 -7.48 -10.97
CA TRP A 24 -1.41 -6.13 -11.16
C TRP A 24 -1.35 -5.33 -9.86
N GLY A 25 -1.76 -5.93 -8.73
CA GLY A 25 -1.67 -5.30 -7.41
C GLY A 25 -0.23 -4.93 -7.04
N HIS A 26 0.72 -5.83 -7.32
CA HIS A 26 2.16 -5.55 -7.12
C HIS A 26 2.64 -4.37 -7.97
N GLN A 27 2.24 -4.28 -9.23
CA GLN A 27 2.61 -3.16 -10.11
C GLN A 27 2.04 -1.83 -9.61
N GLN A 28 0.81 -1.79 -9.09
CA GLN A 28 0.27 -0.55 -8.54
C GLN A 28 1.00 -0.14 -7.26
N LEU A 29 1.22 -1.09 -6.35
CA LEU A 29 1.95 -0.83 -5.10
C LEU A 29 3.39 -0.38 -5.35
N GLN A 30 4.07 -0.93 -6.36
CA GLN A 30 5.40 -0.48 -6.75
C GLN A 30 5.41 0.97 -7.26
N LYS A 31 4.38 1.38 -8.01
CA LYS A 31 4.26 2.77 -8.46
C LYS A 31 4.03 3.72 -7.29
N LEU A 32 3.12 3.37 -6.38
CA LEU A 32 2.83 4.16 -5.19
C LEU A 32 4.06 4.27 -4.26
N GLU A 33 4.82 3.17 -4.11
CA GLU A 33 6.06 3.13 -3.33
C GLU A 33 7.12 4.04 -3.97
N SER A 34 7.25 4.00 -5.29
CA SER A 34 8.17 4.89 -6.03
C SER A 34 7.77 6.37 -5.98
N SER A 35 6.53 6.69 -5.65
CA SER A 35 6.03 8.05 -5.44
C SER A 35 5.93 8.42 -3.95
N GLU A 36 6.50 7.60 -3.07
CA GLU A 36 6.56 7.84 -1.62
C GLU A 36 5.18 7.90 -0.93
N TYR A 37 4.12 7.41 -1.59
CA TYR A 37 2.75 7.38 -1.03
C TYR A 37 2.47 6.14 -0.18
N VAL A 38 3.22 5.07 -0.39
CA VAL A 38 3.20 3.88 0.47
C VAL A 38 4.63 3.47 0.77
N ASP A 39 4.84 2.84 1.90
CA ASP A 39 6.12 2.23 2.28
C ASP A 39 5.91 0.71 2.42
N SER A 40 6.98 -0.06 2.33
CA SER A 40 6.92 -1.51 2.34
C SER A 40 7.95 -2.17 3.26
N LYS A 41 7.54 -3.31 3.84
CA LYS A 41 8.42 -4.18 4.63
C LYS A 41 8.37 -5.59 4.11
N ASN A 42 9.55 -6.19 3.99
CA ASN A 42 9.68 -7.62 3.81
C ASN A 42 10.17 -8.25 5.13
N PRO A 43 9.28 -8.87 5.94
CA PRO A 43 9.66 -9.55 7.17
C PRO A 43 10.41 -10.87 6.95
N GLY A 44 10.62 -11.28 5.68
CA GLY A 44 11.24 -12.54 5.30
C GLY A 44 10.24 -13.47 4.61
N GLY A 45 10.75 -14.31 3.69
CA GLY A 45 9.91 -15.19 2.87
C GLY A 45 9.32 -14.49 1.62
N ASN A 46 8.14 -14.93 1.20
CA ASN A 46 7.48 -14.49 -0.05
C ASN A 46 6.44 -13.37 0.16
N SER A 47 6.37 -12.82 1.38
CA SER A 47 5.36 -11.85 1.78
C SER A 47 5.98 -10.46 1.90
N ARG A 48 5.40 -9.49 1.19
CA ARG A 48 5.71 -8.07 1.33
C ARG A 48 4.44 -7.34 1.77
N PHE A 49 4.58 -6.55 2.82
CA PHE A 49 3.52 -5.75 3.40
C PHE A 49 3.72 -4.29 3.04
N TYR A 50 2.63 -3.57 2.83
CA TYR A 50 2.62 -2.16 2.45
C TYR A 50 1.69 -1.38 3.40
N TRP A 51 2.04 -0.14 3.69
CA TRP A 51 1.20 0.79 4.44
C TRP A 51 1.31 2.20 3.85
N VAL A 52 0.27 3.02 4.05
CA VAL A 52 0.24 4.40 3.54
C VAL A 52 1.17 5.29 4.38
N THR A 53 1.97 6.11 3.71
CA THR A 53 2.86 7.11 4.35
C THR A 53 2.06 8.36 4.74
N ASP A 54 2.69 9.28 5.48
CA ASP A 54 2.07 10.58 5.75
C ASP A 54 1.81 11.37 4.46
N GLU A 55 2.73 11.32 3.50
CA GLU A 55 2.59 11.92 2.17
C GLU A 55 1.41 11.32 1.40
N GLY A 56 1.26 9.99 1.43
CA GLY A 56 0.12 9.31 0.81
C GLY A 56 -1.22 9.68 1.45
N ARG A 57 -1.26 9.83 2.78
CA ARG A 57 -2.45 10.30 3.50
C ARG A 57 -2.81 11.73 3.11
N GLN A 58 -1.80 12.60 2.99
CA GLN A 58 -2.00 13.99 2.57
C GLN A 58 -2.58 14.05 1.15
N TYR A 59 -1.98 13.34 0.20
CA TYR A 59 -2.47 13.26 -1.18
C TYR A 59 -3.92 12.77 -1.26
N LEU A 60 -4.27 11.74 -0.46
CA LEU A 60 -5.65 11.24 -0.38
C LEU A 60 -6.63 12.27 0.18
N SER A 61 -6.22 13.09 1.14
CA SER A 61 -7.05 14.18 1.65
C SER A 61 -7.31 15.21 0.54
N GLU A 62 -6.25 15.71 -0.09
CA GLU A 62 -6.31 16.76 -1.11
C GLU A 62 -7.16 16.34 -2.34
N THR A 63 -7.05 15.08 -2.75
CA THR A 63 -7.79 14.55 -3.90
C THR A 63 -9.25 14.20 -3.61
N ARG A 64 -9.63 13.98 -2.35
CA ARG A 64 -11.03 13.73 -1.95
C ARG A 64 -11.84 15.02 -1.81
N GLU A 65 -11.18 16.16 -1.68
CA GLU A 65 -11.81 17.47 -1.53
C GLU A 65 -12.04 18.20 -2.88
N THR A 66 -11.60 17.60 -4.00
CA THR A 66 -11.82 18.07 -5.37
C THR A 66 -12.88 17.23 -6.08
#